data_AF-A0A5N9F0G6-F1
#
_entry.id   AF-A0A5N9F0G6-F1
#
_cell.length_a   1.000
_cell.length_b   1.000
_cell.length_c   1.000
_cell.angle_alpha   90.00
_cell.angle_beta   90.00
_cell.angle_gamma   90.00
#
_symmetry.space_group_name_H-M   'P 1'
#
loop_
_entity.id
_entity.type
_entity.pdbx_description
1 polymer ?
#
loop_
_entity_poly.entity_id
_entity_poly.type
_entity_poly.pdbx_seq_one_letter_code
_entity_poly.pdbx_strand_id
1 'polypeptide(L)'
;MAISQLEQAMANLRLSLAEIRAKEDHLDALINQFQTQLRRLPRQVVYGQASLDLSLAAMGEIEERLDDAVVTRRRLLAIKDTATQELEALQLLKRVDEARSKVAGLKNGATPGEGVETEIRQLEAFIAANSRQAEQAITDRFRERTNGDRTLS
;
A
#
# COMPACT_ATOMS: atom_id res chain seq x y z
N MET A 1 9.33 0.35 -26.22
CA MET A 1 8.18 1.20 -25.81
C MET A 1 7.56 0.77 -24.47
N ALA A 2 7.54 -0.52 -24.10
CA ALA A 2 6.93 -0.99 -22.84
C ALA A 2 7.63 -0.52 -21.53
N ILE A 3 8.97 -0.39 -21.53
CA ILE A 3 9.73 0.03 -20.33
C ILE A 3 9.33 1.43 -19.87
N SER A 4 9.12 2.35 -20.81
CA SER A 4 8.73 3.74 -20.51
C SER A 4 7.35 3.84 -19.83
N GLN A 5 6.39 3.00 -20.23
CA GLN A 5 5.06 2.97 -19.62
C GLN A 5 5.08 2.36 -18.20
N LEU A 6 5.88 1.30 -18.00
CA LEU A 6 6.07 0.68 -16.68
C LEU A 6 6.73 1.67 -15.70
N GLU A 7 7.76 2.38 -16.15
CA GLU A 7 8.44 3.40 -15.34
C GLU A 7 7.52 4.58 -15.00
N GLN A 8 6.71 5.01 -15.96
CA GLN A 8 5.70 6.04 -15.74
C GLN A 8 4.63 5.59 -14.73
N ALA A 9 4.13 4.35 -14.84
CA ALA A 9 3.16 3.79 -13.89
C ALA A 9 3.73 3.72 -12.47
N MET A 10 4.97 3.24 -12.30
CA MET A 10 5.63 3.23 -10.99
C MET A 10 5.87 4.65 -10.45
N ALA A 11 6.21 5.62 -11.30
CA ALA A 11 6.38 7.01 -10.88
C ALA A 11 5.07 7.61 -10.36
N ASN A 12 3.97 7.36 -11.07
CA ASN A 12 2.63 7.79 -10.65
C ASN A 12 2.22 7.16 -9.31
N LEU A 13 2.48 5.86 -9.12
CA LEU A 13 2.20 5.18 -7.84
C LEU A 13 3.04 5.74 -6.68
N ARG A 14 4.33 6.04 -6.92
CA ARG A 14 5.19 6.68 -5.90
C ARG A 14 4.68 8.07 -5.51
N LEU A 15 4.26 8.86 -6.49
CA LEU A 15 3.66 10.17 -6.24
C LEU A 15 2.37 10.04 -5.42
N SER A 16 1.46 9.14 -5.84
CA SER A 16 0.21 8.89 -5.12
C SER A 16 0.44 8.39 -3.69
N LEU A 17 1.42 7.52 -3.46
CA LEU A 17 1.79 7.06 -2.12
C LEU A 17 2.32 8.20 -1.24
N ALA A 18 3.04 9.17 -1.81
CA ALA A 18 3.48 10.35 -1.08
C ALA A 18 2.29 11.24 -0.68
N GLU A 19 1.33 11.45 -1.58
CA GLU A 19 0.09 12.18 -1.29
C GLU A 19 -0.75 11.47 -0.22
N ILE A 20 -0.89 10.14 -0.32
CA ILE A 20 -1.59 9.31 0.66
C ILE A 20 -0.95 9.46 2.04
N ARG A 21 0.39 9.40 2.12
CA ARG A 21 1.11 9.57 3.38
C ARG A 21 0.87 10.95 4.00
N ALA A 22 0.94 12.02 3.20
CA ALA A 22 0.65 13.36 3.70
C ALA A 22 -0.79 13.49 4.24
N LYS A 23 -1.75 12.85 3.58
CA LYS A 23 -3.15 12.82 4.03
C LYS A 23 -3.35 11.96 5.28
N GLU A 24 -2.61 10.87 5.42
CA GLU A 24 -2.60 10.02 6.62
C GLU A 24 -2.11 10.81 7.83
N ASP A 25 -0.95 11.47 7.72
CA ASP A 25 -0.38 12.31 8.79
C ASP A 25 -1.36 13.42 9.21
N HIS A 26 -2.05 14.03 8.25
CA HIS A 26 -3.06 15.05 8.51
C HIS A 26 -4.28 14.49 9.26
N LEU A 27 -4.81 13.33 8.84
CA LEU A 27 -5.94 12.68 9.51
C LEU A 27 -5.57 12.24 10.92
N ASP A 28 -4.35 11.73 11.14
CA ASP A 28 -3.86 11.36 12.46
C ASP A 28 -3.77 12.57 13.39
N ALA A 29 -3.32 13.72 12.89
CA ALA A 29 -3.32 14.96 13.65
C ALA A 29 -4.74 15.40 14.03
N LEU A 30 -5.69 15.36 13.09
CA LEU A 30 -7.09 15.73 13.32
C LEU A 30 -7.78 14.82 14.35
N ILE A 31 -7.61 13.50 14.22
CA ILE A 31 -8.16 12.52 15.15
C ILE A 31 -7.65 12.78 16.57
N ASN A 32 -6.33 12.97 16.73
CA ASN A 32 -5.73 13.28 18.02
C ASN A 32 -6.24 14.60 18.61
N GLN A 33 -6.44 15.61 17.76
CA GLN A 33 -7.01 16.90 18.17
C GLN A 33 -8.43 16.74 18.69
N PHE A 34 -9.33 16.10 17.94
CA PHE A 34 -10.72 15.91 18.35
C PHE A 34 -10.83 15.09 19.64
N GLN A 35 -10.06 14.01 19.77
CA GLN A 35 -10.01 13.23 21.01
C GLN A 35 -9.53 14.08 22.20
N THR A 36 -8.56 14.96 21.99
CA THR A 36 -8.08 15.88 23.02
C THR A 36 -9.14 16.91 23.42
N GLN A 37 -9.89 17.44 22.44
CA GLN A 37 -10.98 18.38 22.71
C GLN A 37 -12.10 17.72 23.52
N LEU A 38 -12.54 16.52 23.13
CA LEU A 38 -13.56 15.76 23.85
C LEU A 38 -13.16 15.47 25.30
N ARG A 39 -11.89 15.13 25.56
CA ARG A 39 -11.40 14.91 26.93
C ARG A 39 -11.40 16.18 27.80
N ARG A 40 -11.38 17.37 27.20
CA ARG A 40 -11.29 18.66 27.92
C ARG A 40 -12.66 19.24 28.25
N LEU A 41 -13.65 19.07 27.39
CA LEU A 41 -14.98 19.68 27.53
C LEU A 41 -15.67 19.34 28.88
N PRO A 42 -15.68 18.08 29.37
CA PRO A 42 -16.30 17.77 30.66
C PRO A 42 -15.69 18.56 31.83
N ARG A 43 -14.36 18.76 31.82
CA ARG A 43 -13.69 19.54 32.87
C ARG A 43 -14.13 21.01 32.84
N GLN A 44 -14.31 21.57 31.65
CA GLN A 44 -14.76 22.97 31.50
C GLN A 44 -16.16 23.16 32.08
N VAL A 45 -17.07 22.21 31.86
CA VAL A 45 -18.43 22.25 32.45
C VAL A 45 -18.35 22.15 33.97
N VAL A 46 -17.60 21.17 34.51
CA VAL A 46 -17.48 20.95 35.96
C VAL A 46 -16.92 22.17 36.69
N TYR A 47 -15.97 22.88 36.09
CA TYR A 47 -15.39 24.10 36.67
C TYR A 47 -16.18 25.38 36.31
N GLY A 48 -17.37 25.27 35.71
CA GLY A 48 -18.23 26.41 35.38
C GLY A 48 -17.65 27.34 34.30
N GLN A 49 -16.69 26.87 33.51
CA GLN A 49 -16.05 27.62 32.43
C GLN A 49 -16.87 27.58 31.13
N ALA A 50 -17.84 26.66 31.02
CA ALA A 50 -18.75 26.54 29.90
C ALA A 50 -20.15 26.08 30.35
N SER A 51 -21.17 26.48 29.61
CA SER A 51 -22.55 25.98 29.78
C SER A 51 -22.64 24.49 29.42
N LEU A 52 -23.43 23.72 30.17
CA LEU A 52 -23.69 22.31 29.90
C LEU A 52 -24.26 22.10 28.49
N ASP A 53 -25.30 22.85 28.12
CA ASP A 53 -25.96 22.71 26.81
C ASP A 53 -25.00 23.03 25.66
N LEU A 54 -24.19 24.08 25.83
CA LEU A 54 -23.18 24.47 24.84
C LEU A 54 -22.10 23.39 24.70
N SER A 55 -21.64 22.83 25.81
CA SER A 55 -20.64 21.76 25.80
C SER A 55 -21.18 20.46 25.22
N LEU A 56 -22.43 20.07 25.50
CA LEU A 56 -23.06 18.89 24.89
C LEU A 56 -23.20 19.04 23.37
N ALA A 57 -23.65 20.22 22.90
CA ALA A 57 -23.72 20.50 21.47
C ALA A 57 -22.34 20.42 20.80
N ALA A 58 -21.32 21.02 21.41
CA ALA A 58 -19.95 20.97 20.91
C ALA A 58 -19.37 19.55 20.92
N MET A 59 -19.66 18.75 21.95
CA MET A 59 -19.25 17.35 22.00
C MET A 59 -19.84 16.54 20.84
N GLY A 60 -21.14 16.69 20.57
CA GLY A 60 -21.79 16.00 19.45
C GLY A 60 -21.18 16.35 18.09
N GLU A 61 -20.91 17.63 17.83
CA GLU A 61 -20.24 18.05 16.58
C GLU A 61 -18.83 17.45 16.46
N ILE A 62 -18.05 17.46 17.55
CA ILE A 62 -16.68 16.92 17.53
C ILE A 62 -16.70 15.40 17.35
N GLU A 63 -17.65 14.69 17.95
CA GLU A 63 -17.83 13.25 17.79
C GLU A 63 -18.17 12.88 16.34
N GLU A 64 -19.08 13.61 15.69
CA GLU A 64 -19.44 13.39 14.28
C GLU A 64 -18.22 13.59 13.37
N ARG A 65 -17.47 14.68 13.58
CA ARG A 65 -16.26 14.97 12.80
C ARG A 65 -15.13 13.97 13.06
N LEU A 66 -15.03 13.46 14.29
CA LEU A 66 -14.08 12.42 14.65
C LEU A 66 -14.42 11.10 13.94
N ASP A 67 -15.68 10.70 13.92
CA ASP A 67 -16.12 9.48 13.23
C ASP A 67 -15.82 9.56 11.73
N ASP A 68 -16.17 10.67 11.08
CA ASP A 68 -15.86 10.88 9.65
C ASP A 68 -14.35 10.82 9.37
N ALA A 69 -13.53 11.45 10.22
CA ALA A 69 -12.07 11.40 10.10
C ALA A 69 -11.52 9.97 10.23
N VAL A 70 -12.04 9.18 11.19
CA VAL A 70 -11.65 7.78 11.41
C VAL A 70 -12.07 6.90 10.22
N VAL A 71 -13.30 7.05 9.73
CA VAL A 71 -13.80 6.32 8.55
C VAL A 71 -12.98 6.67 7.31
N THR A 72 -12.70 7.95 7.09
CA THR A 72 -11.88 8.43 5.98
C THR A 72 -10.46 7.87 6.06
N ARG A 73 -9.86 7.84 7.25
CA ARG A 73 -8.53 7.24 7.47
C ARG A 73 -8.52 5.75 7.13
N ARG A 74 -9.54 4.99 7.57
CA ARG A 74 -9.66 3.57 7.24
C ARG A 74 -9.71 3.34 5.72
N ARG A 75 -10.51 4.14 5.01
CA ARG A 75 -10.59 4.07 3.54
C ARG A 75 -9.25 4.41 2.89
N LEU A 76 -8.55 5.43 3.39
CA LEU A 76 -7.24 5.83 2.90
C LEU A 76 -6.20 4.71 3.05
N LEU A 77 -6.19 4.00 4.18
CA LEU A 77 -5.29 2.86 4.39
C LEU A 77 -5.55 1.72 3.42
N ALA A 78 -6.81 1.40 3.11
CA ALA A 78 -7.13 0.38 2.12
C ALA A 78 -6.59 0.76 0.71
N ILE A 79 -6.65 2.04 0.36
CA ILE A 79 -6.07 2.55 -0.89
C ILE A 79 -4.53 2.46 -0.85
N LYS A 80 -3.91 2.84 0.27
CA LYS A 80 -2.46 2.75 0.50
C LYS A 80 -1.94 1.32 0.32
N ASP A 81 -2.64 0.35 0.89
CA ASP A 81 -2.27 -1.06 0.81
C ASP A 81 -2.31 -1.54 -0.64
N THR A 82 -3.37 -1.17 -1.37
CA THR A 82 -3.53 -1.50 -2.79
C THR A 82 -2.41 -0.87 -3.63
N ALA A 83 -2.13 0.42 -3.43
CA ALA A 83 -1.08 1.14 -4.17
C ALA A 83 0.33 0.59 -3.88
N THR A 84 0.59 0.19 -2.62
CA THR A 84 1.85 -0.43 -2.21
C THR A 84 2.04 -1.77 -2.91
N GLN A 85 1.03 -2.64 -2.88
CA GLN A 85 1.07 -3.95 -3.52
C GLN A 85 1.30 -3.84 -5.04
N GLU A 86 0.61 -2.90 -5.70
CA GLU A 86 0.79 -2.68 -7.14
C GLU A 86 2.20 -2.19 -7.46
N LEU A 87 2.73 -1.26 -6.66
CA LEU A 87 4.10 -0.76 -6.85
C LEU A 87 5.14 -1.88 -6.67
N GLU A 88 4.97 -2.74 -5.66
CA GLU A 88 5.84 -3.90 -5.44
C GLU A 88 5.78 -4.87 -6.61
N ALA A 89 4.59 -5.15 -7.15
CA ALA A 89 4.40 -6.02 -8.30
C ALA A 89 5.12 -5.48 -9.55
N LEU A 90 4.97 -4.18 -9.86
CA LEU A 90 5.64 -3.55 -10.99
C LEU A 90 7.17 -3.51 -10.83
N GLN A 91 7.66 -3.28 -9.62
CA GLN A 91 9.09 -3.32 -9.33
C GLN A 91 9.66 -4.73 -9.52
N LEU A 92 8.91 -5.75 -9.12
CA LEU A 92 9.32 -7.13 -9.32
C LEU A 92 9.38 -7.48 -10.81
N LEU A 93 8.37 -7.07 -11.58
CA LEU A 93 8.35 -7.25 -13.03
C LEU A 93 9.59 -6.64 -13.69
N LYS A 94 9.93 -5.40 -13.32
CA LYS A 94 11.16 -4.74 -13.81
C LYS A 94 12.42 -5.54 -13.48
N ARG A 95 12.58 -6.02 -12.25
CA ARG A 95 13.75 -6.83 -11.83
C ARG A 95 13.86 -8.14 -12.60
N VAL A 96 12.74 -8.79 -12.91
CA VAL A 96 12.72 -10.02 -13.72
C VAL A 96 13.16 -9.73 -15.15
N ASP A 97 12.66 -8.66 -15.77
CA ASP A 97 13.05 -8.27 -17.12
C ASP A 97 14.53 -7.87 -17.22
N GLU A 98 15.05 -7.18 -16.20
CA GLU A 98 16.49 -6.87 -16.08
C GLU A 98 17.33 -8.15 -15.93
N ALA A 99 16.91 -9.09 -15.07
CA ALA A 99 17.59 -10.37 -14.90
C ALA A 99 17.63 -11.19 -16.20
N ARG A 100 16.51 -11.25 -16.94
CA ARG A 100 16.42 -11.91 -18.24
C ARG A 100 17.37 -11.28 -19.26
N SER A 101 17.38 -9.95 -19.32
CA SER A 101 18.26 -9.19 -20.22
C SER A 101 19.73 -9.44 -19.89
N LYS A 102 20.08 -9.50 -18.59
CA LYS A 102 21.44 -9.81 -18.12
C LYS A 102 21.87 -11.24 -18.46
N VAL A 103 21.00 -12.23 -18.25
CA VAL A 103 21.27 -13.63 -18.65
C VAL A 103 21.50 -13.74 -20.16
N ALA A 104 20.67 -13.08 -20.98
CA ALA A 104 20.85 -13.07 -22.43
C ALA A 104 22.19 -12.41 -22.83
N GLY A 105 22.55 -11.29 -22.20
CA GLY A 105 23.84 -10.63 -22.42
C GLY A 105 25.03 -11.51 -22.05
N LEU A 106 25.00 -12.16 -20.89
CA LEU A 106 26.06 -13.05 -20.42
C LEU A 106 26.20 -14.31 -21.28
N LYS A 107 25.10 -14.87 -21.80
CA LYS A 107 25.12 -16.02 -22.72
C LYS A 107 25.67 -15.67 -24.11
N ASN A 108 25.49 -14.42 -24.54
CA ASN A 108 25.95 -13.94 -25.85
C ASN A 108 27.41 -13.45 -25.83
N GLY A 109 27.99 -13.17 -24.66
CA GLY A 109 29.40 -12.83 -24.49
C GLY A 109 30.27 -14.09 -24.52
N ALA A 110 31.28 -14.12 -25.39
CA ALA A 110 32.12 -15.31 -25.60
C ALA A 110 32.96 -15.72 -24.38
N THR A 111 33.13 -17.05 -24.26
CA THR A 111 33.82 -17.85 -23.23
C THR A 111 33.43 -17.53 -21.77
N PRO A 112 32.44 -18.25 -21.21
CA PRO A 112 32.07 -18.07 -19.82
C PRO A 112 33.19 -18.55 -18.90
N GLY A 113 33.68 -17.67 -18.04
CA GLY A 113 34.45 -18.08 -16.86
C GLY A 113 33.52 -18.66 -15.79
N GLU A 114 34.07 -19.41 -14.83
CA GLU A 114 33.33 -20.04 -13.73
C GLU A 114 32.47 -19.04 -12.92
N GLY A 115 32.94 -17.79 -12.80
CA GLY A 115 32.19 -16.68 -12.20
C GLY A 115 30.96 -16.22 -13.02
N VAL A 116 31.02 -16.31 -14.34
CA VAL A 116 29.90 -15.96 -15.23
C VAL A 116 28.83 -17.06 -15.18
N GLU A 117 29.24 -18.34 -15.14
CA GLU A 117 28.30 -19.46 -15.02
C GLU A 117 27.55 -19.46 -13.69
N THR A 118 28.25 -19.15 -12.59
CA THR A 118 27.62 -19.02 -11.27
C THR A 118 26.61 -17.86 -11.22
N GLU A 119 26.95 -16.72 -11.81
CA GLU A 119 26.03 -15.58 -11.91
C GLU A 119 24.79 -15.89 -12.78
N ILE A 120 24.96 -16.55 -13.93
CA ILE A 120 23.84 -17.00 -14.77
C ILE A 120 22.91 -17.91 -13.97
N ARG A 121 23.44 -18.90 -13.24
CA ARG A 121 22.62 -19.82 -12.42
C ARG A 121 21.84 -19.07 -11.33
N GLN A 122 22.44 -18.08 -10.69
CA GLN A 122 21.76 -17.28 -9.67
C GLN A 122 20.60 -16.47 -10.26
N LEU A 123 20.82 -15.83 -11.42
CA LEU A 123 19.78 -15.05 -12.10
C LEU A 123 18.66 -15.95 -12.63
N GLU A 124 18.98 -17.11 -13.17
CA GLU A 124 17.98 -18.10 -13.61
C GLU A 124 17.17 -18.64 -12.43
N ALA A 125 17.81 -18.94 -11.29
CA ALA A 125 17.12 -19.33 -10.07
C ALA A 125 16.16 -18.24 -9.56
N PHE A 126 16.58 -16.97 -9.60
CA PHE A 126 15.74 -15.82 -9.27
C PHE A 126 14.52 -15.72 -10.20
N ILE A 127 14.71 -15.82 -11.52
CA ILE A 127 13.61 -15.76 -12.50
C ILE A 127 12.64 -16.93 -12.27
N ALA A 128 13.14 -18.14 -12.06
CA ALA A 128 12.33 -19.34 -11.85
C ALA A 128 11.54 -19.31 -10.53
N ALA A 129 12.11 -18.73 -9.47
CA ALA A 129 11.42 -18.53 -8.20
C ALA A 129 10.25 -17.56 -8.36
N ASN A 130 10.50 -16.40 -8.99
CA ASN A 130 9.46 -15.39 -9.21
C ASN A 130 8.35 -15.86 -10.16
N SER A 131 8.69 -16.65 -11.19
CA SER A 131 7.69 -17.24 -12.09
C SER A 131 6.76 -18.20 -11.35
N ARG A 132 7.32 -19.05 -10.47
CA ARG A 132 6.52 -19.96 -9.63
C ARG A 132 5.63 -19.21 -8.65
N GLN A 133 6.14 -18.15 -8.04
CA GLN A 133 5.37 -17.32 -7.14
C GLN A 133 4.20 -16.62 -7.86
N ALA A 134 4.42 -16.12 -9.08
CA ALA A 134 3.36 -15.55 -9.90
C ALA A 134 2.27 -16.58 -10.24
N GLU A 135 2.66 -17.81 -10.60
CA GLU A 135 1.74 -18.91 -10.88
C GLU A 135 0.90 -19.31 -9.67
N GLN A 136 1.52 -19.37 -8.49
CA GLN A 136 0.84 -19.62 -7.21
C GLN A 136 -0.17 -18.50 -6.89
N ALA A 137 0.23 -17.24 -7.01
CA ALA A 137 -0.66 -16.10 -6.77
C ALA A 137 -1.89 -16.08 -7.71
N ILE A 138 -1.72 -16.49 -8.97
CA ILE A 138 -2.84 -16.63 -9.91
C ILE A 138 -3.77 -17.78 -9.49
N THR A 139 -3.19 -18.91 -9.08
CA THR A 139 -3.93 -20.10 -8.62
C THR A 139 -4.73 -19.81 -7.35
N ASP A 140 -4.13 -19.11 -6.38
CA ASP A 140 -4.78 -18.75 -5.12
C ASP A 140 -5.93 -17.77 -5.35
N ARG A 141 -5.73 -16.74 -6.18
CA ARG A 141 -6.82 -15.82 -6.60
C ARG A 141 -7.95 -16.55 -7.34
N PHE A 142 -7.62 -17.54 -8.17
CA PHE A 142 -8.63 -18.36 -8.85
C PHE A 142 -9.44 -19.21 -7.85
N ARG A 143 -8.77 -19.80 -6.85
CA ARG A 143 -9.41 -20.56 -5.77
C ARG A 143 -10.28 -19.70 -4.87
N GLU A 144 -9.83 -18.51 -4.49
CA GLU A 144 -10.64 -17.55 -3.72
C GLU A 144 -11.91 -17.15 -4.48
N ARG A 145 -11.79 -16.91 -5.80
CA ARG A 145 -12.95 -16.57 -6.64
C ARG A 145 -13.93 -17.75 -6.80
N THR A 146 -13.44 -18.97 -6.98
CA THR A 146 -14.29 -20.17 -7.11
C THR A 146 -14.90 -20.64 -5.78
N ASN A 147 -14.21 -20.42 -4.66
CA ASN A 147 -14.75 -20.74 -3.33
C ASN A 147 -15.70 -19.66 -2.80
N GLY A 148 -15.46 -18.38 -3.11
CA GLY A 148 -16.38 -17.29 -2.77
C GLY A 148 -17.75 -17.42 -3.47
N ASP A 149 -17.76 -17.96 -4.70
CA ASP A 149 -18.98 -18.24 -5.47
C ASP A 149 -19.80 -19.41 -4.88
N ARG A 150 -19.16 -20.31 -4.12
CA ARG A 150 -19.83 -21.42 -3.41
C ARG A 150 -20.43 -21.03 -2.07
N THR A 151 -20.02 -19.91 -1.47
CA THR A 151 -20.56 -19.43 -0.19
C THR A 151 -21.80 -18.53 -0.33
N LEU A 152 -22.21 -18.22 -1.57
CA LEU A 152 -23.39 -17.41 -1.89
C LEU A 152 -24.54 -18.22 -2.55
N SER A 153 -24.47 -19.56 -2.53
CA SER A 153 -25.52 -20.47 -3.00
C SER A 153 -26.05 -21.30 -1.85
#